data_AF-A0A2S6AE57-F1
#
_entry.id   AF-A0A2S6AE57-F1
#
_cell.length_a   1.000
_cell.length_b   1.000
_cell.length_c   1.000
_cell.angle_alpha   90.00
_cell.angle_beta   90.00
_cell.angle_gamma   90.00
#
_symmetry.space_group_name_H-M   'P 1'
#
loop_
_entity.id
_entity.type
_entity.pdbx_description
1 polymer ?
#
loop_
_entity_poly.entity_id
_entity_poly.type
_entity_poly.pdbx_seq_one_letter_code
_entity_poly.pdbx_strand_id
1 'polypeptide(L)'
;MTDASHFDPPFVADREVYGSYSHRQLWELVHEALDPAALGAAAAAWQQQADAVAAAFRFFAEATHAEFEHWSGRSRAAAEPATAAFVERGAAAAEVCARLRQLLESDAEAAQSIRDALPAPPNYIPLPDPVAEVVHGGARRMTHDVAAAAALADARDIMTFRYNSTLVASGDRVPRFVPAPRPDSGGGHP
;
A
#
# COMPACT_ATOMS: atom_id res chain seq x y z
N MET A 1 -16.16 -11.90 -22.64
CA MET A 1 -14.75 -11.70 -22.26
C MET A 1 -14.69 -10.53 -21.30
N THR A 2 -14.95 -10.79 -20.01
CA THR A 2 -14.69 -9.83 -18.94
C THR A 2 -13.23 -9.97 -18.61
N ASP A 3 -12.47 -8.91 -18.88
CA ASP A 3 -11.06 -8.80 -18.48
C ASP A 3 -11.02 -8.87 -16.94
N ALA A 4 -10.65 -10.03 -16.40
CA ALA A 4 -10.56 -10.21 -14.96
C ALA A 4 -9.29 -9.50 -14.50
N SER A 5 -9.44 -8.24 -14.10
CA SER A 5 -8.39 -7.44 -13.49
C SER A 5 -7.55 -8.28 -12.51
N HIS A 6 -6.24 -8.34 -12.76
CA HIS A 6 -5.26 -8.96 -11.87
C HIS A 6 -5.11 -8.23 -10.51
N PHE A 7 -5.69 -7.04 -10.42
CA PHE A 7 -5.70 -6.20 -9.24
C PHE A 7 -7.10 -6.10 -8.63
N ASP A 8 -7.15 -5.83 -7.33
CA ASP A 8 -8.39 -5.43 -6.68
C ASP A 8 -8.85 -4.06 -7.22
N PRO A 9 -10.16 -3.74 -7.09
CA PRO A 9 -10.65 -2.40 -7.40
C PRO A 9 -9.88 -1.33 -6.62
N PRO A 10 -9.75 -0.11 -7.15
CA PRO A 10 -9.12 1.01 -6.45
C PRO A 10 -9.65 1.17 -5.02
N PHE A 11 -8.74 1.13 -4.05
CA PHE A 11 -9.08 1.35 -2.64
C PHE A 11 -9.32 2.84 -2.33
N VAL A 12 -8.87 3.73 -3.20
CA VAL A 12 -9.07 5.17 -3.11
C VAL A 12 -9.83 5.63 -4.35
N ALA A 13 -11.16 5.77 -4.22
CA ALA A 13 -12.02 6.13 -5.35
C ALA A 13 -11.88 7.61 -5.76
N ASP A 14 -11.61 8.50 -4.80
CA ASP A 14 -11.46 9.93 -5.02
C ASP A 14 -10.05 10.40 -4.65
N ARG A 15 -9.39 11.11 -5.57
CA ARG A 15 -8.09 11.73 -5.28
C ARG A 15 -8.29 12.90 -4.33
N GLU A 16 -7.52 12.94 -3.26
CA GLU A 16 -7.59 14.01 -2.28
C GLU A 16 -7.24 15.37 -2.91
N VAL A 17 -8.05 16.37 -2.58
CA VAL A 17 -7.85 17.77 -2.97
C VAL A 17 -7.40 18.57 -1.73
N TYR A 18 -6.15 19.04 -1.75
CA TYR A 18 -5.52 19.66 -0.57
C TYR A 18 -5.82 21.15 -0.37
N GLY A 19 -6.67 21.74 -1.22
CA GLY A 19 -6.94 23.18 -1.24
C GLY A 19 -7.61 23.73 0.02
N SER A 20 -8.30 22.90 0.79
CA SER A 20 -9.00 23.28 2.03
C SER A 20 -8.12 23.23 3.28
N TYR A 21 -6.98 22.53 3.23
CA TYR A 21 -6.11 22.37 4.40
C TYR A 21 -5.15 23.54 4.59
N SER A 22 -4.92 23.90 5.85
CA SER A 22 -3.83 24.76 6.27
C SER A 22 -2.49 24.00 6.26
N HIS A 23 -1.36 24.72 6.24
CA HIS A 23 -0.04 24.09 6.23
C HIS A 23 0.17 23.25 7.49
N ARG A 24 -0.28 23.74 8.64
CA ARG A 24 -0.22 22.98 9.89
C ARG A 24 -1.00 21.67 9.83
N GLN A 25 -2.22 21.68 9.31
CA GLN A 25 -3.01 20.46 9.16
C GLN A 25 -2.35 19.46 8.21
N LEU A 26 -1.80 19.92 7.09
CA LEU A 26 -1.06 19.05 6.17
C LEU A 26 0.15 18.42 6.87
N TRP A 27 0.92 19.24 7.59
CA TRP A 27 2.11 18.78 8.31
C TRP A 27 1.76 17.75 9.39
N GLU A 28 0.75 18.04 10.21
CA GLU A 28 0.26 17.14 11.27
C GLU A 28 -0.26 15.83 10.67
N LEU A 29 -1.11 15.86 9.63
CA LEU A 29 -1.61 14.63 9.01
C LEU A 29 -0.47 13.76 8.45
N VAL A 30 0.52 14.37 7.79
CA VAL A 30 1.67 13.65 7.25
C VAL A 30 2.59 13.10 8.35
N HIS A 31 2.74 13.79 9.48
CA HIS A 31 3.69 13.34 10.51
C HIS A 31 3.05 12.41 11.55
N GLU A 32 1.74 12.55 11.81
CA GLU A 32 0.99 11.78 12.80
C GLU A 32 0.26 10.57 12.19
N ALA A 33 -0.32 10.71 10.99
CA ALA A 33 -1.14 9.64 10.41
C ALA A 33 -0.37 8.76 9.42
N LEU A 34 0.59 9.32 8.69
CA LEU A 34 1.41 8.56 7.75
C LEU A 34 2.61 7.96 8.48
N ASP A 35 2.54 6.65 8.74
CA ASP A 35 3.55 5.90 9.49
C ASP A 35 4.35 4.92 8.59
N PRO A 36 5.55 5.31 8.11
CA PRO A 36 6.42 4.43 7.34
C PRO A 36 6.83 3.15 8.09
N ALA A 37 6.96 3.21 9.41
CA ALA A 37 7.37 2.06 10.21
C ALA A 37 6.25 1.01 10.29
N ALA A 38 4.99 1.45 10.42
CA ALA A 38 3.84 0.54 10.34
C ALA A 38 3.74 -0.14 8.97
N LEU A 39 3.99 0.59 7.87
CA LEU A 39 4.03 0.02 6.52
C LEU A 39 5.16 -1.01 6.37
N GLY A 40 6.36 -0.71 6.89
CA GLY A 40 7.47 -1.66 6.91
C GLY A 40 7.18 -2.91 7.75
N ALA A 41 6.52 -2.77 8.90
CA ALA A 41 6.10 -3.90 9.73
C ALA A 41 5.06 -4.77 9.01
N ALA A 42 4.10 -4.16 8.31
CA ALA A 42 3.12 -4.87 7.50
C ALA A 42 3.80 -5.62 6.33
N ALA A 43 4.79 -5.01 5.67
CA ALA A 43 5.57 -5.68 4.63
C ALA A 43 6.30 -6.92 5.17
N ALA A 44 6.93 -6.81 6.34
CA ALA A 44 7.60 -7.94 7.00
C ALA A 44 6.62 -9.07 7.34
N ALA A 45 5.39 -8.74 7.77
CA ALA A 45 4.35 -9.73 7.98
C ALA A 45 3.97 -10.41 6.66
N TRP A 46 3.74 -9.68 5.57
CA TRP A 46 3.43 -10.30 4.27
C TRP A 46 4.56 -11.19 3.74
N GLN A 47 5.83 -10.87 4.03
CA GLN A 47 6.96 -11.74 3.73
C GLN A 47 6.86 -13.09 4.48
N GLN A 48 6.64 -13.04 5.79
CA GLN A 48 6.50 -14.26 6.62
C GLN A 48 5.36 -15.15 6.10
N GLN A 49 4.26 -14.53 5.67
CA GLN A 49 3.10 -15.23 5.13
C GLN A 49 3.43 -15.86 3.77
N ALA A 50 4.14 -15.14 2.89
CA ALA A 50 4.60 -15.68 1.61
C ALA A 50 5.49 -16.91 1.82
N ASP A 51 6.43 -16.84 2.75
CA ASP A 51 7.34 -17.94 3.06
C ASP A 51 6.61 -19.15 3.64
N ALA A 52 5.67 -18.91 4.56
CA ALA A 52 4.85 -19.95 5.16
C ALA A 52 3.97 -20.69 4.13
N VAL A 53 3.29 -19.94 3.26
CA VAL A 53 2.46 -20.51 2.18
C VAL A 53 3.33 -21.29 1.20
N ALA A 54 4.44 -20.72 0.75
CA ALA A 54 5.37 -21.40 -0.15
C ALA A 54 5.92 -22.70 0.45
N ALA A 55 6.29 -22.69 1.74
CA ALA A 55 6.77 -23.87 2.44
C ALA A 55 5.68 -24.95 2.54
N ALA A 56 4.45 -24.57 2.89
CA ALA A 56 3.33 -25.51 3.00
C ALA A 56 3.02 -26.20 1.67
N PHE A 57 2.99 -25.45 0.57
CA PHE A 57 2.72 -26.02 -0.76
C PHE A 57 3.87 -26.83 -1.34
N ARG A 58 5.13 -26.48 -1.04
CA ARG A 58 6.29 -27.33 -1.35
C ARG A 58 6.18 -28.67 -0.63
N PHE A 59 5.95 -28.64 0.68
CA PHE A 59 5.80 -29.86 1.49
C PHE A 59 4.63 -30.72 0.98
N PHE A 60 3.48 -30.12 0.68
CA PHE A 60 2.34 -30.82 0.12
C PHE A 60 2.67 -31.47 -1.23
N ALA A 61 3.34 -30.74 -2.14
CA ALA A 61 3.74 -31.27 -3.43
C ALA A 61 4.69 -32.47 -3.29
N GLU A 62 5.71 -32.36 -2.44
CA GLU A 62 6.67 -33.44 -2.14
C GLU A 62 5.96 -34.68 -1.57
N ALA A 63 5.10 -34.49 -0.57
CA ALA A 63 4.35 -35.60 0.05
C ALA A 63 3.41 -36.28 -0.96
N THR A 64 2.69 -35.50 -1.76
CA THR A 64 1.73 -36.08 -2.72
C THR A 64 2.44 -36.76 -3.89
N HIS A 65 3.60 -36.25 -4.32
CA HIS A 65 4.41 -36.90 -5.34
C HIS A 65 4.89 -38.28 -4.89
N ALA A 66 5.39 -38.39 -3.65
CA ALA A 66 5.79 -39.66 -3.05
C ALA A 66 4.63 -40.67 -2.94
N GLU A 67 3.43 -40.22 -2.59
CA GLU A 67 2.23 -41.07 -2.58
C GLU A 67 1.87 -41.55 -4.00
N PHE A 68 1.93 -40.67 -5.01
CA PHE A 68 1.60 -41.03 -6.38
C PHE A 68 2.54 -42.07 -6.98
N GLU A 69 3.80 -42.16 -6.54
CA GLU A 69 4.72 -43.24 -6.95
C GLU A 69 4.13 -44.64 -6.68
N HIS A 70 3.30 -44.77 -5.65
CA HIS A 70 2.66 -46.02 -5.25
C HIS A 70 1.30 -46.25 -5.93
N TRP A 71 0.75 -45.22 -6.60
CA TRP A 71 -0.56 -45.27 -7.24
C TRP A 71 -0.43 -45.60 -8.73
N SER A 72 -1.41 -46.31 -9.29
CA SER A 72 -1.46 -46.62 -10.71
C SER A 72 -2.87 -46.58 -11.28
N GLY A 73 -2.96 -46.57 -12.62
CA GLY A 73 -4.23 -46.62 -13.34
C GLY A 73 -5.04 -45.32 -13.27
N ARG A 74 -6.37 -45.45 -13.41
CA ARG A 74 -7.29 -44.31 -13.57
C ARG A 74 -7.30 -43.35 -12.38
N SER A 75 -7.10 -43.85 -11.16
CA SER A 75 -7.09 -43.02 -9.95
C SER A 75 -5.92 -42.04 -9.93
N ARG A 76 -4.71 -42.49 -10.31
CA ARG A 76 -3.55 -41.61 -10.46
C ARG A 76 -3.75 -40.60 -11.58
N ALA A 77 -4.21 -41.06 -12.75
CA ALA A 77 -4.45 -40.18 -13.90
C ALA A 77 -5.46 -39.06 -13.62
N ALA A 78 -6.41 -39.27 -12.71
CA ALA A 78 -7.36 -38.25 -12.27
C ALA A 78 -6.80 -37.34 -11.15
N ALA A 79 -6.07 -37.91 -10.19
CA ALA A 79 -5.58 -37.18 -9.02
C ALA A 79 -4.39 -36.27 -9.34
N GLU A 80 -3.44 -36.75 -10.14
CA GLU A 80 -2.19 -36.04 -10.47
C GLU A 80 -2.42 -34.63 -11.05
N PRO A 81 -3.27 -34.43 -12.10
CA PRO A 81 -3.53 -33.08 -12.61
C PRO A 81 -4.29 -32.19 -11.62
N ALA A 82 -5.19 -32.75 -10.81
CA ALA A 82 -5.93 -31.99 -9.80
C ALA A 82 -5.00 -31.47 -8.69
N THR A 83 -4.06 -32.31 -8.25
CA THR A 83 -3.01 -31.95 -7.28
C THR A 83 -2.06 -30.91 -7.87
N ALA A 84 -1.58 -31.08 -9.10
CA ALA A 84 -0.72 -30.09 -9.76
C ALA A 84 -1.40 -28.72 -9.82
N ALA A 85 -2.66 -28.66 -10.27
CA ALA A 85 -3.44 -27.43 -10.32
C ALA A 85 -3.69 -26.80 -8.93
N PHE A 86 -3.74 -27.59 -7.86
CA PHE A 86 -3.83 -27.08 -6.50
C PHE A 86 -2.50 -26.48 -6.01
N VAL A 87 -1.38 -27.17 -6.28
CA VAL A 87 -0.02 -26.68 -5.96
C VAL A 87 0.29 -25.39 -6.69
N GLU A 88 -0.02 -25.31 -7.99
CA GLU A 88 0.16 -24.08 -8.78
C GLU A 88 -0.60 -22.89 -8.21
N ARG A 89 -1.84 -23.11 -7.74
CA ARG A 89 -2.62 -22.06 -7.06
C ARG A 89 -2.01 -21.62 -5.75
N GLY A 90 -1.43 -22.56 -5.00
CA GLY A 90 -0.68 -22.24 -3.79
C GLY A 90 0.56 -21.39 -4.04
N ALA A 91 1.31 -21.73 -5.09
CA ALA A 91 2.45 -20.93 -5.54
C ALA A 91 2.02 -19.51 -5.96
N ALA A 92 0.92 -19.39 -6.72
CA ALA A 92 0.36 -18.09 -7.09
C ALA A 92 -0.07 -17.26 -5.86
N ALA A 93 -0.63 -17.90 -4.83
CA ALA A 93 -0.97 -17.20 -3.58
C ALA A 93 0.27 -16.66 -2.84
N ALA A 94 1.35 -17.46 -2.77
CA ALA A 94 2.62 -17.00 -2.21
C ALA A 94 3.23 -15.83 -3.02
N GLU A 95 3.10 -15.85 -4.34
CA GLU A 95 3.54 -14.75 -5.22
C GLU A 95 2.75 -13.46 -4.97
N VAL A 96 1.42 -13.54 -4.79
CA VAL A 96 0.58 -12.39 -4.42
C VAL A 96 1.04 -11.79 -3.09
N CYS A 97 1.31 -12.62 -2.07
CA CYS A 97 1.87 -12.15 -0.79
C CYS A 97 3.22 -11.43 -0.98
N ALA A 98 4.12 -11.99 -1.78
CA ALA A 98 5.41 -11.38 -2.07
C ALA A 98 5.27 -10.04 -2.83
N ARG A 99 4.26 -9.92 -3.70
CA ARG A 99 3.98 -8.67 -4.41
C ARG A 99 3.37 -7.61 -3.50
N LEU A 100 2.51 -8.00 -2.56
CA LEU A 100 1.99 -7.09 -1.52
C LEU A 100 3.12 -6.54 -0.64
N ARG A 101 4.08 -7.38 -0.24
CA ARG A 101 5.28 -6.92 0.47
C ARG A 101 6.01 -5.82 -0.31
N GLN A 102 6.31 -6.06 -1.59
CA GLN A 102 7.04 -5.10 -2.42
C GLN A 102 6.29 -3.76 -2.53
N LEU A 103 4.96 -3.82 -2.63
CA LEU A 103 4.11 -2.63 -2.66
C LEU A 103 4.23 -1.85 -1.35
N LEU A 104 4.12 -2.52 -0.21
CA LEU A 104 4.22 -1.89 1.11
C LEU A 104 5.61 -1.32 1.42
N GLU A 105 6.68 -1.96 0.94
CA GLU A 105 8.04 -1.42 1.04
C GLU A 105 8.18 -0.13 0.24
N SER A 106 7.70 -0.12 -1.01
CA SER A 106 7.69 1.09 -1.84
C SER A 106 6.85 2.20 -1.20
N ASP A 107 5.73 1.85 -0.58
CA ASP A 107 4.86 2.82 0.10
C ASP A 107 5.51 3.35 1.37
N ALA A 108 6.25 2.53 2.13
CA ALA A 108 7.02 2.99 3.28
C ALA A 108 8.10 4.00 2.87
N GLU A 109 8.84 3.73 1.79
CA GLU A 109 9.83 4.66 1.25
C GLU A 109 9.19 5.96 0.75
N ALA A 110 8.08 5.88 0.02
CA ALA A 110 7.34 7.04 -0.43
C ALA A 110 6.81 7.87 0.75
N ALA A 111 6.27 7.22 1.77
CA ALA A 111 5.79 7.84 2.97
C ALA A 111 6.89 8.62 3.72
N GLN A 112 8.06 8.01 3.89
CA GLN A 112 9.21 8.68 4.48
C GLN A 112 9.67 9.88 3.63
N SER A 113 9.75 9.71 2.32
CA SER A 113 10.12 10.79 1.38
C SER A 113 9.16 11.98 1.44
N ILE A 114 7.86 11.74 1.62
CA ILE A 114 6.85 12.78 1.79
C ILE A 114 7.02 13.51 3.13
N ARG A 115 7.25 12.77 4.22
CA ARG A 115 7.53 13.34 5.55
C ARG A 115 8.76 14.24 5.52
N ASP A 116 9.84 13.76 4.92
CA ASP A 116 11.10 14.52 4.82
C ASP A 116 10.98 15.75 3.92
N ALA A 117 10.14 15.68 2.89
CA ALA A 117 9.94 16.78 1.96
C ALA A 117 9.04 17.89 2.50
N LEU A 118 8.15 17.60 3.46
CA LEU A 118 7.15 18.55 3.94
C LEU A 118 7.67 19.33 5.16
N PRO A 119 8.12 20.59 4.99
CA PRO A 119 8.66 21.38 6.09
C PRO A 119 7.57 21.76 7.10
N ALA A 120 7.98 21.98 8.34
CA ALA A 120 7.12 22.50 9.39
C ALA A 120 6.57 23.90 9.02
N PRO A 121 5.32 24.21 9.42
CA PRO A 121 4.73 25.51 9.14
C PRO A 121 5.49 26.65 9.84
N PRO A 122 5.78 27.77 9.16
CA PRO A 122 6.41 28.92 9.79
C PRO A 122 5.49 29.52 10.85
N ASN A 123 6.08 29.98 11.96
CA ASN A 123 5.36 30.67 13.03
C ASN A 123 5.87 32.11 13.15
N TYR A 124 4.94 33.07 13.26
CA TYR A 124 5.29 34.46 13.49
C TYR A 124 5.82 34.64 14.91
N ILE A 125 7.00 35.25 15.03
CA ILE A 125 7.61 35.60 16.31
C ILE A 125 7.54 37.13 16.46
N PRO A 126 6.72 37.66 17.39
CA PRO A 126 6.66 39.09 17.69
C PRO A 126 8.00 39.64 18.18
N LEU A 127 8.21 40.95 18.04
CA LEU A 127 9.34 41.64 18.66
C LEU A 127 9.25 41.56 20.21
N PRO A 128 10.39 41.43 20.91
CA PRO A 128 10.41 41.47 22.38
C PRO A 128 9.92 42.80 22.97
N ASP A 129 10.16 43.91 22.25
CA ASP A 129 9.64 45.23 22.62
C ASP A 129 8.24 45.43 22.03
N PRO A 130 7.19 45.56 22.87
CA PRO A 130 5.82 45.79 22.41
C PRO A 130 5.65 47.09 21.63
N VAL A 131 6.41 48.15 21.95
CA VAL A 131 6.30 49.43 21.23
C VAL A 131 6.87 49.28 19.83
N ALA A 132 8.04 48.64 19.70
CA ALA A 132 8.59 48.28 18.41
C ALA A 132 7.67 47.34 17.60
N GLU A 133 6.98 46.39 18.25
CA GLU A 133 5.98 45.54 17.58
C GLU A 133 4.78 46.33 17.07
N VAL A 134 4.30 47.34 17.81
CA VAL A 134 3.21 48.20 17.34
C VAL A 134 3.63 49.00 16.10
N VAL A 135 4.87 49.51 16.09
CA VAL A 135 5.37 50.35 14.98
C VAL A 135 5.76 49.52 13.75
N HIS A 136 6.45 48.40 13.93
CA HIS A 136 7.04 47.61 12.84
C HIS A 136 6.33 46.29 12.56
N GLY A 137 5.46 45.84 13.46
CA GLY A 137 4.81 44.52 13.38
C GLY A 137 3.88 44.39 12.18
N GLY A 138 3.27 45.48 11.69
CA GLY A 138 2.45 45.43 10.48
C GLY A 138 3.24 44.97 9.24
N ALA A 139 4.37 45.62 8.97
CA ALA A 139 5.24 45.25 7.84
C ALA A 139 5.83 43.84 8.01
N ARG A 140 6.28 43.50 9.24
CA ARG A 140 6.79 42.16 9.55
C ARG A 140 5.76 41.05 9.38
N ARG A 141 4.52 41.27 9.84
CA ARG A 141 3.41 40.33 9.65
C ARG A 141 3.11 40.16 8.16
N MET A 142 3.05 41.24 7.39
CA MET A 142 2.85 41.14 5.95
C MET A 142 3.94 40.31 5.26
N THR A 143 5.21 40.53 5.58
CA THR A 143 6.32 39.72 5.05
C THR A 143 6.21 38.25 5.46
N HIS A 144 5.86 38.00 6.73
CA HIS A 144 5.61 36.65 7.22
C HIS A 144 4.46 35.96 6.48
N ASP A 145 3.33 36.66 6.29
CA ASP A 145 2.13 36.09 5.68
C ASP A 145 2.36 35.74 4.20
N VAL A 146 3.12 36.57 3.48
CA VAL A 146 3.56 36.24 2.10
C VAL A 146 4.44 34.98 2.08
N ALA A 147 5.41 34.88 2.99
CA ALA A 147 6.28 33.70 3.09
C ALA A 147 5.51 32.44 3.50
N ALA A 148 4.58 32.57 4.45
CA ALA A 148 3.71 31.48 4.90
C ALA A 148 2.75 31.01 3.79
N ALA A 149 2.22 31.93 2.98
CA ALA A 149 1.39 31.59 1.82
C ALA A 149 2.19 30.83 0.75
N ALA A 150 3.44 31.23 0.49
CA ALA A 150 4.34 30.51 -0.42
C ALA A 150 4.66 29.10 0.10
N ALA A 151 5.02 28.97 1.38
CA ALA A 151 5.29 27.67 2.00
C ALA A 151 4.06 26.72 1.98
N LEU A 152 2.85 27.26 2.14
CA LEU A 152 1.62 26.50 1.99
C LEU A 152 1.40 26.03 0.54
N ALA A 153 1.73 26.86 -0.45
CA ALA A 153 1.65 26.46 -1.86
C ALA A 153 2.61 25.29 -2.14
N ASP A 154 3.86 25.39 -1.70
CA ASP A 154 4.86 24.33 -1.83
C ASP A 154 4.42 23.03 -1.13
N ALA A 155 3.86 23.15 0.08
CA ALA A 155 3.30 22.01 0.82
C ALA A 155 2.18 21.30 0.03
N ARG A 156 1.28 22.08 -0.61
CA ARG A 156 0.21 21.53 -1.45
C ARG A 156 0.73 20.89 -2.72
N ASP A 157 1.80 21.43 -3.31
CA ASP A 157 2.45 20.82 -4.47
C ASP A 157 3.11 19.49 -4.10
N ILE A 158 3.75 19.40 -2.93
CA ILE A 158 4.28 18.12 -2.42
C ILE A 158 3.16 17.08 -2.31
N MET A 159 2.02 17.43 -1.70
CA MET A 159 0.90 16.50 -1.56
C MET A 159 0.29 16.14 -2.93
N THR A 160 0.14 17.12 -3.82
CA THR A 160 -0.48 16.89 -5.13
C THR A 160 0.40 16.06 -6.06
N PHE A 161 1.71 16.29 -6.07
CA PHE A 161 2.63 15.69 -7.04
C PHE A 161 3.43 14.51 -6.50
N ARG A 162 3.65 14.41 -5.18
CA ARG A 162 4.33 13.26 -4.56
C ARG A 162 3.35 12.28 -3.92
N TYR A 163 2.46 12.73 -3.04
CA TYR A 163 1.53 11.82 -2.35
C TYR A 163 0.56 11.15 -3.32
N ASN A 164 -0.15 11.92 -4.15
CA ASN A 164 -1.11 11.35 -5.11
C ASN A 164 -0.47 10.47 -6.20
N SER A 165 0.81 10.70 -6.55
CA SER A 165 1.50 9.92 -7.60
C SER A 165 2.15 8.64 -7.06
N THR A 166 2.28 8.51 -5.73
CA THR A 166 2.88 7.34 -5.07
C THR A 166 1.83 6.55 -4.32
N LEU A 167 1.45 6.98 -3.11
CA LEU A 167 0.59 6.24 -2.19
C LEU A 167 -0.85 6.05 -2.69
N VAL A 168 -1.43 7.03 -3.38
CA VAL A 168 -2.78 6.84 -3.98
C VAL A 168 -2.70 5.89 -5.18
N ALA A 169 -1.66 6.03 -6.02
CA ALA A 169 -1.46 5.19 -7.19
C ALA A 169 -1.09 3.74 -6.84
N SER A 170 -0.48 3.50 -5.68
CA SER A 170 -0.19 2.15 -5.18
C SER A 170 -1.48 1.38 -4.85
N GLY A 171 -2.50 2.09 -4.34
CA GLY A 171 -3.85 1.56 -4.06
C GLY A 171 -4.60 1.04 -5.29
N ASP A 172 -4.21 1.44 -6.50
CA ASP A 172 -4.76 0.93 -7.77
C ASP A 172 -4.10 -0.38 -8.23
N ARG A 173 -3.02 -0.80 -7.57
CA ARG A 173 -2.14 -1.90 -8.00
C ARG A 173 -2.03 -3.01 -6.97
N VAL A 174 -3.01 -3.09 -6.06
CA VAL A 174 -3.09 -4.15 -5.06
C VAL A 174 -3.39 -5.48 -5.75
N PRO A 175 -2.48 -6.46 -5.74
CA PRO A 175 -2.68 -7.73 -6.43
C PRO A 175 -3.81 -8.53 -5.77
N ARG A 176 -4.61 -9.20 -6.60
CA ARG A 176 -5.77 -9.96 -6.14
C ARG A 176 -5.46 -11.44 -5.96
N PHE A 177 -5.97 -12.03 -4.88
CA PHE A 177 -6.00 -13.49 -4.73
C PHE A 177 -7.03 -14.12 -5.67
N VAL A 178 -6.60 -15.11 -6.45
CA VAL A 178 -7.50 -15.86 -7.34
C VAL A 178 -8.42 -16.75 -6.50
N PRO A 179 -9.76 -16.62 -6.61
CA PRO A 179 -10.68 -17.48 -5.88
C PRO A 179 -10.50 -18.96 -6.27
N ALA A 180 -10.67 -19.87 -5.30
CA ALA A 180 -10.75 -21.28 -5.63
C ALA A 180 -11.96 -21.55 -6.56
N PRO A 181 -11.83 -22.43 -7.58
CA PRO A 181 -12.98 -22.93 -8.32
C PRO A 181 -13.98 -23.52 -7.33
N ARG A 182 -15.27 -23.22 -7.52
CA ARG A 182 -16.31 -23.91 -6.76
C ARG A 182 -16.22 -25.40 -7.14
N PRO A 183 -16.29 -26.33 -6.18
CA PRO A 183 -16.42 -27.73 -6.52
C PRO A 183 -17.67 -27.89 -7.38
N ASP A 184 -17.55 -28.60 -8.50
CA ASP A 184 -18.67 -29.00 -9.31
C ASP A 184 -19.61 -29.77 -8.39
N SER A 185 -20.78 -29.20 -8.07
CA SER A 185 -21.85 -29.95 -7.44
C SER A 185 -22.28 -31.00 -8.44
N GLY A 186 -21.61 -32.16 -8.43
CA GLY A 186 -21.95 -33.36 -9.19
C GLY A 186 -23.28 -33.91 -8.69
N GLY A 187 -24.35 -33.19 -8.97
CA GLY A 187 -25.72 -33.64 -8.79
C GLY A 187 -26.01 -34.63 -9.90
N GLY A 188 -25.94 -35.92 -9.57
CA GLY A 188 -26.52 -36.97 -10.40
C GLY A 188 -28.00 -36.66 -10.62
N HIS A 189 -28.39 -36.52 -11.88
CA HIS A 189 -29.79 -36.65 -12.26
C HIS A 189 -30.09 -38.15 -12.51
N PRO A 190 -31.23 -38.66 -12.02
CA PRO A 190 -31.67 -40.04 -12.23
C PRO A 190 -31.99 -40.36 -13.69
#